data_AF-A0A7K0PH04-F1
#
_entry.id   AF-A0A7K0PH04-F1
#
_cell.length_a   1.000
_cell.length_b   1.000
_cell.length_c   1.000
_cell.angle_alpha   90.00
_cell.angle_beta   90.00
_cell.angle_gamma   90.00
#
_symmetry.space_group_name_H-M   'P 1'
#
loop_
_entity.id
_entity.type
_entity.pdbx_description
1 polymer ?
#
loop_
_entity_poly.entity_id
_entity_poly.type
_entity_poly.pdbx_seq_one_letter_code
_entity_poly.pdbx_strand_id
1 'polypeptide(L)'
;MRVAVLQGGRSLERQVSLQSGQRVEESLRRLGHEVHHVDIDHGLVSRLTALAPDVAFVALHGEDGEDGTVQELLEVLGIPYTGSGPGACEQCWDK
;
A
#
# COMPACT_ATOMS: atom_id res chain seq x y z
N MET A 1 -15.83 -5.85 -2.04
CA MET A 1 -14.51 -6.16 -1.43
C MET A 1 -14.10 -5.02 -0.54
N ARG A 2 -13.42 -5.36 0.55
CA ARG A 2 -12.72 -4.45 1.45
C ARG A 2 -11.31 -4.23 0.94
N VAL A 3 -10.99 -3.01 0.54
CA VAL A 3 -9.71 -2.63 -0.04
C VAL A 3 -8.99 -1.69 0.92
N ALA A 4 -7.77 -2.06 1.32
CA ALA A 4 -6.86 -1.16 2.02
C ALA A 4 -6.04 -0.37 0.99
N VAL A 5 -6.04 0.96 1.05
CA VAL A 5 -5.17 1.79 0.18
C VAL A 5 -4.00 2.28 1.00
N LEU A 6 -2.82 1.70 0.73
CA LEU A 6 -1.56 2.04 1.37
C LEU A 6 -0.97 3.30 0.73
N GLN A 7 -0.76 4.33 1.52
CA GLN A 7 -0.22 5.61 1.05
C GLN A 7 0.49 6.36 2.18
N GLY A 8 1.09 7.51 1.89
CA GLY A 8 1.82 8.30 2.87
C GLY A 8 3.26 7.79 3.03
N GLY A 9 3.58 7.25 4.21
CA GLY A 9 4.95 6.86 4.56
C GLY A 9 5.86 8.00 4.97
N ARG A 10 7.16 7.70 5.09
CA ARG A 10 8.17 8.59 5.69
C ARG A 10 9.16 9.16 4.67
N SER A 11 9.06 8.74 3.41
CA SER A 11 9.90 9.21 2.32
C SER A 11 9.66 10.70 2.02
N LEU A 12 10.59 11.30 1.29
CA LEU A 12 10.45 12.67 0.76
C LEU A 12 9.27 12.80 -0.23
N GLU A 13 8.75 11.67 -0.72
CA GLU A 13 7.66 11.60 -1.70
C GLU A 13 6.28 11.38 -1.05
N ARG A 14 6.19 11.45 0.28
CA ARG A 14 4.94 11.28 1.05
C ARG A 14 3.76 12.06 0.47
N GLN A 15 3.95 13.32 0.10
CA GLN A 15 2.85 14.15 -0.44
C GLN A 15 2.33 13.62 -1.78
N VAL A 16 3.22 13.09 -2.62
CA VAL A 16 2.86 12.47 -3.90
C VAL A 16 2.08 11.17 -3.66
N SER A 17 2.51 10.38 -2.67
CA SER A 17 1.79 9.17 -2.24
C SER A 17 0.38 9.47 -1.73
N LEU A 18 0.21 10.46 -0.85
CA LEU A 18 -1.11 10.86 -0.34
C LEU A 18 -2.05 11.33 -1.46
N GLN A 19 -1.55 12.12 -2.41
CA GLN A 19 -2.38 12.60 -3.53
C GLN A 19 -2.77 11.45 -4.47
N SER A 20 -1.85 10.53 -4.74
CA SER A 20 -2.10 9.35 -5.56
C SER A 20 -3.12 8.42 -4.88
N GLY A 21 -2.93 8.14 -3.60
CA GLY A 21 -3.82 7.29 -2.80
C GLY A 21 -5.24 7.85 -2.71
N GLN A 22 -5.41 9.15 -2.48
CA GLN A 22 -6.75 9.79 -2.48
C GLN A 22 -7.52 9.56 -3.79
N ARG A 23 -6.86 9.72 -4.95
CA ARG A 23 -7.49 9.50 -6.26
C ARG A 23 -7.90 8.04 -6.48
N VAL A 24 -7.07 7.11 -5.99
CA VAL A 24 -7.37 5.67 -6.00
C VAL A 24 -8.57 5.38 -5.10
N GLU A 25 -8.59 5.91 -3.89
CA GLU A 25 -9.69 5.71 -2.95
C GLU A 25 -11.03 6.18 -3.52
N GLU A 26 -11.07 7.40 -4.08
CA GLU A 26 -12.26 7.96 -4.71
C GLU A 26 -12.77 7.06 -5.84
N SER A 27 -11.86 6.54 -6.66
CA SER A 27 -12.21 5.67 -7.78
C SER A 27 -12.74 4.32 -7.31
N LEU A 28 -12.10 3.70 -6.32
CA LEU A 28 -12.56 2.44 -5.73
C LEU A 28 -13.92 2.59 -5.03
N ARG A 29 -14.15 3.72 -4.33
CA ARG A 29 -15.46 4.02 -3.72
C ARG A 29 -16.55 4.17 -4.79
N ARG A 30 -16.27 4.86 -5.90
CA ARG A 30 -17.21 4.97 -7.04
C ARG A 30 -17.56 3.63 -7.68
N LEU A 31 -16.64 2.67 -7.64
CA LEU A 31 -16.86 1.29 -8.10
C LEU A 31 -17.59 0.41 -7.07
N GLY A 32 -17.95 0.95 -5.90
CA GLY A 32 -18.75 0.25 -4.88
C GLY A 32 -17.93 -0.61 -3.91
N HIS A 33 -16.61 -0.41 -3.84
CA HIS A 33 -15.77 -1.11 -2.85
C HIS A 33 -15.83 -0.45 -1.47
N GLU A 34 -15.63 -1.24 -0.42
CA GLU A 34 -15.41 -0.74 0.95
C GLU A 34 -13.93 -0.34 1.06
N VAL A 35 -13.65 0.96 1.10
CA VAL A 35 -12.27 1.48 0.98
C VAL A 35 -11.78 2.07 2.30
N HIS A 36 -10.64 1.55 2.76
CA HIS A 36 -9.97 1.98 3.98
C HIS A 36 -8.62 2.60 3.66
N HIS A 37 -8.44 3.83 4.13
CA HIS A 37 -7.16 4.52 4.09
C HIS A 37 -6.20 3.94 5.13
N VAL A 38 -4.97 3.61 4.73
CA VAL A 38 -3.94 3.11 5.65
C VAL A 38 -2.62 3.83 5.38
N ASP A 39 -2.18 4.64 6.33
CA ASP A 39 -0.85 5.28 6.30
C ASP A 39 0.23 4.31 6.79
N ILE A 40 1.43 4.41 6.21
CA ILE A 40 2.61 3.63 6.61
C ILE A 40 3.24 4.29 7.84
N ASP A 41 2.78 3.86 9.01
CA ASP A 41 3.30 4.26 10.31
C ASP A 41 3.54 3.03 11.22
N HIS A 42 3.90 3.28 12.48
CA HIS A 42 4.16 2.21 13.45
C HIS A 42 2.93 1.33 13.76
N GLY A 43 1.72 1.77 13.41
CA GLY A 43 0.48 1.03 13.58
C GLY A 43 0.05 0.25 12.33
N LEU A 44 0.87 0.21 11.27
CA LEU A 44 0.52 -0.44 10.01
C LEU A 44 0.05 -1.88 10.20
N VAL A 45 0.88 -2.71 10.85
CA VAL A 45 0.61 -4.14 11.02
C VAL A 45 -0.68 -4.35 11.81
N SER A 46 -0.84 -3.67 12.95
CA SER A 46 -2.03 -3.82 13.77
C SER A 46 -3.31 -3.36 13.05
N ARG A 47 -3.24 -2.29 12.26
CA ARG A 47 -4.36 -1.86 11.41
C ARG A 47 -4.70 -2.87 10.33
N LEU A 48 -3.71 -3.40 9.61
CA LEU A 48 -3.94 -4.39 8.56
C LEU A 48 -4.51 -5.70 9.12
N THR A 49 -3.98 -6.19 10.23
CA THR A 49 -4.51 -7.39 10.90
C THR A 49 -5.93 -7.18 11.42
N ALA A 50 -6.23 -6.04 12.03
CA ALA A 50 -7.57 -5.73 12.53
C ALA A 50 -8.59 -5.52 11.38
N LEU A 51 -8.14 -4.89 10.29
CA LEU A 51 -8.96 -4.61 9.13
C LEU A 51 -9.26 -5.88 8.32
N ALA A 52 -8.29 -6.79 8.22
CA ALA A 52 -8.34 -7.99 7.38
C ALA A 52 -8.89 -7.69 5.97
N PRO A 53 -8.20 -6.84 5.18
CA PRO A 53 -8.67 -6.47 3.85
C PRO A 53 -8.60 -7.66 2.88
N ASP A 54 -9.50 -7.67 1.90
CA ASP A 54 -9.47 -8.67 0.82
C ASP A 54 -8.26 -8.46 -0.11
N VAL A 55 -7.83 -7.20 -0.24
CA VAL A 55 -6.68 -6.79 -1.06
C VAL A 55 -6.13 -5.43 -0.59
N ALA A 56 -4.83 -5.24 -0.71
CA ALA A 56 -4.15 -3.96 -0.52
C ALA A 56 -3.78 -3.31 -1.88
N PHE A 57 -4.20 -2.08 -2.09
CA PHE A 57 -3.73 -1.25 -3.18
C PHE A 57 -2.50 -0.46 -2.71
N VAL A 58 -1.35 -0.68 -3.34
CA VAL A 58 -0.09 0.00 -3.00
C VAL A 58 0.01 1.31 -3.80
N ALA A 59 -0.17 2.44 -3.12
CA ALA A 59 -0.04 3.79 -3.67
C ALA A 59 1.10 4.57 -3.01
N LEU A 60 2.18 3.87 -2.66
CA LEU A 60 3.40 4.42 -2.06
C LEU A 60 4.38 4.89 -3.13
N HIS A 61 5.24 5.84 -2.76
CA HIS A 61 6.32 6.38 -3.60
C HIS A 61 7.60 6.46 -2.78
N GLY A 62 8.71 6.08 -3.39
CA GLY A 62 10.04 6.07 -2.78
C GLY A 62 10.33 4.86 -1.89
N GLU A 63 11.36 5.03 -1.05
CA GLU A 63 11.82 4.03 -0.06
C GLU A 63 10.66 3.57 0.84
N ASP A 64 10.64 2.29 1.21
CA ASP A 64 9.54 1.51 1.84
C ASP A 64 8.39 1.08 0.89
N GLY A 65 8.18 1.78 -0.23
CA GLY A 65 7.08 1.52 -1.16
C GLY A 65 7.51 0.79 -2.43
N GLU A 66 8.62 1.21 -3.02
CA GLU A 66 9.08 0.75 -4.33
C GLU A 66 10.24 -0.26 -4.24
N ASP A 67 10.83 -0.42 -3.06
CA ASP A 67 12.00 -1.28 -2.80
C ASP A 67 11.64 -2.73 -2.44
N GLY A 68 10.36 -3.04 -2.24
CA GLY A 68 9.86 -4.37 -1.89
C GLY A 68 9.48 -4.55 -0.42
N THR A 69 9.78 -3.57 0.45
CA THR A 69 9.58 -3.70 1.90
C THR A 69 8.12 -3.93 2.28
N VAL A 70 7.19 -3.12 1.75
CA VAL A 70 5.76 -3.30 2.05
C VAL A 70 5.20 -4.56 1.40
N GLN A 71 5.72 -4.95 0.25
CA GLN A 71 5.31 -6.14 -0.49
C GLN A 71 5.63 -7.39 0.33
N GLU A 72 6.84 -7.48 0.88
CA GLU A 72 7.24 -8.60 1.73
C GLU A 72 6.37 -8.68 3.00
N LEU A 73 6.07 -7.54 3.63
CA LEU A 73 5.15 -7.51 4.76
C LEU A 73 3.76 -8.05 4.39
N LEU A 74 3.23 -7.67 3.22
CA LEU A 74 1.91 -8.13 2.76
C LEU A 74 1.92 -9.63 2.44
N GLU A 75 3.00 -10.16 1.87
CA GLU A 75 3.18 -11.61 1.68
C GLU A 75 3.19 -12.36 3.01
N VAL A 76 3.92 -11.87 4.02
CA VAL A 76 3.95 -12.46 5.36
C VAL A 76 2.58 -12.45 6.03
N LEU A 77 1.81 -11.37 5.84
CA LEU A 77 0.45 -11.25 6.36
C LEU A 77 -0.59 -12.03 5.53
N GLY A 78 -0.20 -12.59 4.37
CA GLY A 78 -1.10 -13.29 3.46
C GLY A 78 -2.15 -12.37 2.82
N ILE A 79 -1.87 -11.07 2.70
CA ILE A 79 -2.77 -10.06 2.13
C ILE A 79 -2.42 -9.89 0.65
N PRO A 80 -3.33 -10.23 -0.29
CA PRO A 80 -3.12 -9.97 -1.72
C PRO A 80 -2.91 -8.48 -1.97
N TYR A 81 -2.09 -8.11 -2.95
CA TYR A 81 -1.80 -6.71 -3.22
C TYR A 81 -1.55 -6.40 -4.71
N THR A 82 -1.61 -5.12 -5.06
CA THR A 82 -1.36 -4.64 -6.43
C THR A 82 0.13 -4.37 -6.67
N GLY A 83 0.63 -4.70 -7.85
CA GLY A 83 2.00 -4.37 -8.28
C GLY A 83 2.89 -5.60 -8.40
N SER A 84 4.21 -5.38 -8.33
CA SER A 84 5.23 -6.42 -8.49
C SER A 84 5.52 -7.15 -7.17
N GLY A 85 6.12 -8.35 -7.28
CA GLY A 85 6.68 -9.09 -6.14
C GLY A 85 7.87 -8.37 -5.49
N PRO A 86 8.24 -8.68 -4.23
CA PRO A 86 9.33 -8.02 -3.52
C PRO A 86 10.66 -8.05 -4.29
N GLY A 87 11.05 -9.21 -4.81
CA GLY A 87 12.32 -9.36 -5.54
C GLY A 87 12.39 -8.57 -6.85
N ALA A 88 11.25 -8.29 -7.49
CA ALA A 88 11.22 -7.45 -8.70
C ALA A 88 11.27 -5.96 -8.34
N CYS A 89 10.70 -5.57 -7.21
CA CYS A 89 10.82 -4.22 -6.66
C CYS A 89 12.28 -3.92 -6.28
N GLU A 90 12.93 -4.82 -5.54
CA GLU A 90 14.33 -4.70 -5.13
C GLU A 90 15.27 -4.52 -6.35
N GLN A 91 15.11 -5.37 -7.38
CA GLN A 91 15.92 -5.30 -8.60
C GLN A 91 15.72 -4.02 -9.41
N CYS A 92 14.51 -3.44 -9.40
CA CYS A 92 14.23 -2.22 -10.14
C CYS A 92 14.67 -0.96 -9.37
N TRP A 93 14.71 -1.06 -8.04
CA TRP A 93 15.13 0.02 -7.16
C TRP A 93 16.65 0.25 -7.24
N ASP A 94 17.43 -0.84 -7.31
CA ASP A 94 18.89 -0.80 -7.50
C ASP A 94 19.25 -0.34 -8.92
N LYS A 95 19.76 0.89 -9.04
CA LYS A 95 19.99 1.61 -10.32
C LYS A 95 21.37 1.36 -10.92
#